data_AF-A0A229TQ74-F1
#
_entry.id   AF-A0A229TQ74-F1
#
_cell.length_a   1.000
_cell.length_b   1.000
_cell.length_c   1.000
_cell.angle_alpha   90.00
_cell.angle_beta   90.00
_cell.angle_gamma   90.00
#
_symmetry.space_group_name_H-M   'P 1'
#
loop_
_entity.id
_entity.type
_entity.pdbx_description
1 polymer ?
#
loop_
_entity_poly.entity_id
_entity_poly.type
_entity_poly.pdbx_seq_one_letter_code
_entity_poly.pdbx_strand_id
1 'polypeptide(L)'
;MLNALEVFTTVVVGVMVGVEFSVAFVINRILDHLPDDSALRGRAYGGRMLGAVMPVWYITSVVLVAIWAIAGWQHGTGLVVTAGALLMVSVLMSVLLLVPINNRSKTWTPENRPANWKQQANRWDRFHYGRVAVIIAAFVLLAAALGS
;
A
#
# COMPACT_ATOMS: atom_id res chain seq x y z
N MET A 1 -28.16 -5.07 3.96
CA MET A 1 -27.35 -4.04 3.27
C MET A 1 -25.97 -3.88 3.90
N LEU A 2 -25.88 -3.85 5.24
CA LEU A 2 -24.60 -3.83 5.96
C LEU A 2 -23.66 -4.96 5.51
N ASN A 3 -24.07 -6.24 5.58
CA ASN A 3 -23.23 -7.38 5.18
C ASN A 3 -22.63 -7.26 3.76
N ALA A 4 -23.37 -6.70 2.79
CA ALA A 4 -22.85 -6.49 1.45
C ALA A 4 -21.75 -5.41 1.41
N LEU A 5 -21.90 -4.34 2.20
CA LEU A 5 -20.86 -3.32 2.40
C LEU A 5 -19.63 -3.91 3.08
N GLU A 6 -19.78 -4.74 4.12
CA GLU A 6 -18.65 -5.35 4.84
C GLU A 6 -17.83 -6.27 3.92
N VAL A 7 -18.51 -7.14 3.19
CA VAL A 7 -17.88 -8.04 2.21
C VAL A 7 -17.20 -7.22 1.12
N PHE A 8 -17.89 -6.24 0.54
CA PHE A 8 -17.34 -5.40 -0.52
C PHE A 8 -16.10 -4.62 -0.04
N THR A 9 -16.18 -4.03 1.15
CA THR A 9 -15.05 -3.31 1.78
C THR A 9 -13.86 -4.24 1.98
N THR A 10 -14.10 -5.43 2.54
CA THR A 10 -13.07 -6.43 2.79
C THR A 10 -12.40 -6.88 1.50
N VAL A 11 -13.17 -7.13 0.43
CA VAL A 11 -12.64 -7.50 -0.88
C VAL A 11 -11.79 -6.37 -1.48
N VAL A 12 -12.29 -5.13 -1.49
CA VAL A 12 -11.54 -3.97 -2.03
C VAL A 12 -10.23 -3.76 -1.27
N VAL A 13 -10.26 -3.78 0.06
CA VAL A 13 -9.04 -3.65 0.88
C VAL A 13 -8.10 -4.83 0.65
N GLY A 14 -8.63 -6.06 0.58
CA GLY A 14 -7.85 -7.27 0.35
C GLY A 14 -7.10 -7.26 -0.98
N VAL A 15 -7.74 -6.82 -2.06
CA VAL A 15 -7.06 -6.70 -3.36
C VAL A 15 -5.98 -5.61 -3.33
N MET A 16 -6.24 -4.47 -2.69
CA MET A 16 -5.22 -3.42 -2.48
C MET A 16 -4.00 -3.96 -1.73
N VAL A 17 -4.22 -4.68 -0.62
CA VAL A 17 -3.15 -5.32 0.16
C VAL A 17 -2.41 -6.36 -0.67
N GLY A 18 -3.12 -7.14 -1.48
CA GLY A 18 -2.51 -8.12 -2.40
C GLY A 18 -1.55 -7.48 -3.42
N VAL A 19 -1.92 -6.33 -3.98
CA VAL A 19 -1.05 -5.57 -4.88
C VAL A 19 0.22 -5.13 -4.14
N GLU A 20 0.09 -4.50 -2.97
CA GLU A 20 1.23 -4.00 -2.19
C GLU A 20 2.14 -5.13 -1.69
N PHE A 21 1.55 -6.27 -1.31
CA PHE A 21 2.27 -7.49 -0.96
C PHE A 21 3.07 -8.05 -2.15
N SER A 22 2.43 -8.15 -3.32
CA SER A 22 3.10 -8.60 -4.55
C SER A 22 4.28 -7.69 -4.92
N VAL A 23 4.13 -6.37 -4.76
CA VAL A 23 5.23 -5.42 -4.96
C VAL A 23 6.42 -5.74 -4.05
N ALA A 24 6.16 -5.94 -2.75
CA ALA A 24 7.21 -6.17 -1.77
C ALA A 24 7.95 -7.51 -1.97
N PHE A 25 7.21 -8.60 -2.15
CA PHE A 25 7.76 -9.95 -2.09
C PHE A 25 8.04 -10.60 -3.46
N VAL A 26 7.39 -10.12 -4.52
CA VAL A 26 7.50 -10.71 -5.87
C VAL A 26 8.17 -9.75 -6.84
N ILE A 27 7.57 -8.58 -7.08
CA ILE A 27 8.04 -7.66 -8.13
C ILE A 27 9.42 -7.12 -7.82
N ASN A 28 9.63 -6.59 -6.60
CA ASN A 28 10.94 -6.09 -6.20
C ASN A 28 12.02 -7.16 -6.31
N ARG A 29 11.71 -8.39 -5.87
CA ARG A 29 12.65 -9.51 -5.95
C ARG A 29 13.01 -9.84 -7.40
N ILE A 30 12.04 -9.85 -8.31
CA ILE A 30 12.31 -10.05 -9.75
C ILE A 30 13.23 -8.95 -10.27
N LEU A 31 12.92 -7.68 -9.96
CA LEU A 31 13.70 -6.53 -10.44
C LEU A 31 15.14 -6.55 -9.91
N ASP A 32 15.36 -7.00 -8.67
CA ASP A 32 16.69 -7.05 -8.06
C ASP A 32 17.62 -8.10 -8.71
N HIS A 33 17.08 -9.06 -9.46
CA HIS A 33 17.87 -10.05 -10.20
C HIS A 33 18.12 -9.64 -11.67
N LEU A 34 17.61 -8.49 -12.11
CA LEU A 34 17.87 -7.96 -13.44
C LEU A 34 19.17 -7.12 -13.47
N PRO A 35 19.78 -6.93 -14.66
CA PRO A 35 20.83 -5.93 -14.82
C PRO A 35 20.38 -4.56 -14.32
N ASP A 36 21.29 -3.80 -13.72
CA ASP A 36 21.00 -2.54 -13.00
C ASP A 36 20.13 -1.56 -13.81
N ASP A 37 20.35 -1.45 -15.12
CA ASP A 37 19.61 -0.51 -15.97
C ASP A 37 18.17 -0.97 -16.22
N SER A 38 17.97 -2.29 -16.37
CA SER A 38 16.65 -2.90 -16.48
C SER A 38 15.88 -2.79 -15.17
N ALA A 39 16.54 -3.07 -14.04
CA ALA A 39 15.98 -2.93 -12.71
C ALA A 39 15.52 -1.48 -12.44
N LEU A 40 16.37 -0.51 -12.76
CA LEU A 40 16.08 0.92 -12.63
C LEU A 40 14.87 1.32 -13.47
N ARG A 41 14.85 0.96 -14.76
CA ARG A 41 13.74 1.28 -15.67
C ARG A 41 12.44 0.65 -15.21
N GLY A 42 12.48 -0.60 -14.75
CA GLY A 42 11.34 -1.31 -14.17
C GLY A 42 10.79 -0.60 -12.93
N ARG A 43 11.65 -0.25 -11.97
CA ARG A 43 11.25 0.49 -10.76
C ARG A 43 10.69 1.88 -11.09
N ALA A 44 11.30 2.61 -12.03
CA ALA A 44 10.81 3.93 -12.44
C ALA A 44 9.45 3.86 -13.14
N TYR A 45 9.26 2.90 -14.05
CA TYR A 45 7.98 2.67 -14.73
C TYR A 45 6.89 2.22 -13.75
N GLY A 46 7.18 1.21 -12.94
CA GLY A 46 6.27 0.72 -11.90
C GLY A 46 5.87 1.82 -10.93
N GLY A 47 6.83 2.66 -10.51
CA GLY A 47 6.58 3.83 -9.68
C GLY A 47 5.62 4.84 -10.32
N ARG A 48 5.72 5.10 -11.63
CA ARG A 48 4.77 5.97 -12.36
C ARG A 48 3.37 5.37 -12.44
N MET A 49 3.26 4.12 -12.87
CA MET A 49 1.99 3.41 -13.02
C MET A 49 1.28 3.25 -11.67
N LEU A 50 1.93 2.63 -10.69
CA LEU A 50 1.35 2.42 -9.36
C LEU A 50 1.12 3.75 -8.64
N GLY A 51 2.01 4.72 -8.79
CA GLY A 51 1.83 6.04 -8.19
C GLY A 51 0.60 6.80 -8.69
N ALA A 52 0.09 6.50 -9.88
CA ALA A 52 -1.15 7.07 -10.41
C ALA A 52 -2.41 6.31 -9.93
N VAL A 53 -2.31 4.98 -9.78
CA VAL A 53 -3.46 4.12 -9.49
C VAL A 53 -3.68 3.92 -7.98
N MET A 54 -2.62 3.78 -7.20
CA MET A 54 -2.70 3.47 -5.76
C MET A 54 -3.46 4.51 -4.91
N PRO A 55 -3.38 5.83 -5.17
CA PRO A 55 -4.17 6.80 -4.40
C PRO A 55 -5.67 6.53 -4.44
N VAL A 56 -6.20 6.10 -5.59
CA VAL A 56 -7.62 5.75 -5.74
C VAL A 56 -7.97 4.58 -4.82
N TRP A 57 -7.17 3.50 -4.85
CA TRP A 57 -7.38 2.34 -3.99
C TRP A 57 -7.34 2.68 -2.50
N TYR A 58 -6.39 3.51 -2.06
CA TYR A 58 -6.27 3.91 -0.66
C TYR A 58 -7.43 4.81 -0.23
N ILE A 59 -7.81 5.81 -1.03
CA ILE A 59 -8.93 6.70 -0.73
C ILE A 59 -10.23 5.90 -0.65
N THR A 60 -10.51 5.05 -1.64
CA THR A 60 -11.69 4.19 -1.64
C THR A 60 -11.70 3.27 -0.42
N SER A 61 -10.57 2.65 -0.07
CA SER A 61 -10.45 1.78 1.12
C SER A 61 -10.77 2.53 2.42
N VAL A 62 -10.19 3.72 2.62
CA VAL A 62 -10.44 4.54 3.82
C VAL A 62 -11.90 4.99 3.89
N VAL A 63 -12.48 5.44 2.77
CA VAL A 63 -13.88 5.86 2.72
C VAL A 63 -14.82 4.69 3.05
N LEU A 64 -14.59 3.51 2.46
CA LEU A 64 -15.42 2.33 2.73
C LEU A 64 -15.34 1.89 4.19
N VAL A 65 -14.14 1.85 4.78
CA VAL A 65 -13.94 1.51 6.19
C VAL A 65 -14.60 2.54 7.11
N ALA A 66 -14.53 3.83 6.78
CA ALA A 66 -15.21 4.88 7.53
C ALA A 66 -16.74 4.73 7.48
N ILE A 67 -17.31 4.45 6.31
CA ILE A 67 -18.75 4.21 6.15
C ILE A 67 -19.17 2.98 6.96
N TRP A 68 -18.39 1.88 6.92
CA TRP A 68 -18.66 0.69 7.72
C TRP A 68 -18.62 1.01 9.23
N ALA A 69 -17.59 1.72 9.71
CA ALA A 69 -17.48 2.10 11.12
C ALA A 69 -18.66 2.96 11.60
N ILE A 70 -19.18 3.86 10.76
CA ILE A 70 -20.33 4.70 11.08
C ILE A 70 -21.62 3.87 11.08
N ALA A 71 -21.81 3.02 10.06
CA ALA A 71 -23.02 2.21 9.93
C ALA A 71 -23.12 1.11 10.99
N GLY A 72 -21.99 0.57 11.45
CA GLY A 72 -21.92 -0.50 12.46
C GLY A 72 -21.87 -0.02 13.91
N TRP A 73 -21.90 1.30 14.18
CA TRP A 73 -21.57 1.90 15.48
C TRP A 73 -22.25 1.24 16.71
N GLN A 74 -23.47 0.76 16.55
CA GLN A 74 -24.27 0.15 17.63
C GLN A 74 -23.86 -1.30 17.97
N HIS A 75 -23.03 -1.96 17.16
CA HIS A 75 -22.70 -3.40 17.28
C HIS A 75 -21.25 -3.68 17.71
N GLY A 76 -20.48 -2.64 18.08
CA GLY A 76 -19.09 -2.77 18.49
C GLY A 76 -18.11 -2.66 17.33
N THR A 77 -17.68 -1.45 17.01
CA THR A 77 -16.85 -1.14 15.83
C THR A 77 -15.35 -1.04 16.11
N GLY A 78 -14.90 -1.50 17.29
CA GLY A 78 -13.52 -1.34 17.72
C GLY A 78 -12.50 -1.89 16.73
N LEU A 79 -12.77 -3.06 16.14
CA LEU A 79 -11.89 -3.67 15.12
C LEU A 79 -11.84 -2.84 13.83
N VAL A 80 -13.00 -2.40 13.32
CA VAL A 80 -13.12 -1.60 12.09
C VAL A 80 -12.46 -0.23 12.25
N VAL A 81 -12.68 0.43 13.39
CA VAL A 81 -12.04 1.72 13.73
C VAL A 81 -10.52 1.55 13.81
N THR A 82 -10.04 0.50 14.48
CA THR A 82 -8.60 0.20 14.57
C THR A 82 -8.02 -0.08 13.19
N ALA A 83 -8.70 -0.83 12.33
CA ALA A 83 -8.28 -1.07 10.96
C ALA A 83 -8.20 0.23 10.15
N GLY A 84 -9.19 1.11 10.27
CA GLY A 84 -9.19 2.43 9.67
C GLY A 84 -7.99 3.28 10.12
N ALA A 85 -7.68 3.26 11.43
CA ALA A 85 -6.50 3.95 11.96
C ALA A 85 -5.19 3.39 11.37
N LEU A 86 -5.05 2.07 11.25
CA LEU A 86 -3.88 1.45 10.61
C LEU A 86 -3.77 1.80 9.12
N LEU A 87 -4.88 1.86 8.38
CA LEU A 87 -4.89 2.35 6.99
C LEU A 87 -4.41 3.80 6.91
N MET A 88 -4.85 4.67 7.82
CA MET A 88 -4.38 6.05 7.91
C MET A 88 -2.89 6.13 8.22
N VAL A 89 -2.38 5.31 9.15
CA VAL A 89 -0.94 5.19 9.42
C VAL A 89 -0.18 4.79 8.15
N SER A 90 -0.69 3.81 7.39
CA SER A 90 -0.09 3.42 6.11
C SER A 90 -0.07 4.56 5.08
N VAL A 91 -1.13 5.37 5.01
CA VAL A 91 -1.17 6.56 4.14
C VAL A 91 -0.10 7.57 4.56
N LEU A 92 0.04 7.84 5.87
CA LEU A 92 1.07 8.73 6.41
C LEU A 92 2.48 8.20 6.11
N MET A 93 2.73 6.90 6.33
CA MET A 93 4.00 6.27 5.96
C MET A 93 4.30 6.48 4.47
N SER A 94 3.29 6.34 3.60
CA SER A 94 3.46 6.55 2.17
C SER A 94 3.88 7.99 1.86
N VAL A 95 3.09 8.98 2.28
CA VAL A 95 3.32 10.39 1.95
C VAL A 95 4.62 10.93 2.56
N LEU A 96 4.96 10.51 3.77
CA LEU A 96 6.13 11.02 4.49
C LEU A 96 7.43 10.31 4.13
N LEU A 97 7.38 9.00 3.81
CA LEU A 97 8.60 8.17 3.67
C LEU A 97 8.79 7.64 2.24
N LEU A 98 7.74 7.08 1.62
CA LEU A 98 7.85 6.39 0.33
C LEU A 98 7.72 7.33 -0.86
N VAL A 99 6.71 8.19 -0.88
CA VAL A 99 6.41 9.15 -1.97
C VAL A 99 7.58 10.08 -2.28
N PRO A 100 8.31 10.64 -1.29
CA PRO A 100 9.46 11.50 -1.58
C PRO A 100 10.59 10.75 -2.32
N ILE A 101 10.79 9.46 -2.03
CA ILE A 101 11.76 8.63 -2.75
C ILE A 101 11.23 8.31 -4.15
N ASN A 102 9.95 7.96 -4.28
CA ASN A 102 9.33 7.67 -5.57
C ASN A 102 9.35 8.87 -6.53
N ASN A 103 9.12 10.08 -6.03
CA ASN A 103 9.14 11.27 -6.87
C ASN A 103 10.53 11.55 -7.46
N ARG A 104 11.60 11.17 -6.74
CA ARG A 104 12.96 11.17 -7.30
C ARG A 104 13.18 10.00 -8.25
N SER A 105 12.81 8.78 -7.86
CA SER A 105 13.12 7.57 -8.64
C SER A 105 12.42 7.50 -10.00
N LYS A 106 11.23 8.12 -10.12
CA LYS A 106 10.47 8.19 -11.37
C LYS A 106 11.19 8.95 -12.49
N THR A 107 12.16 9.81 -12.18
CA THR A 107 12.90 10.60 -13.17
C THR A 107 14.26 10.01 -13.53
N TRP A 108 14.66 8.93 -12.85
CA TRP A 108 15.97 8.33 -13.06
C TRP A 108 16.04 7.52 -14.36
N THR A 109 17.16 7.66 -15.04
CA THR A 109 17.60 6.90 -16.21
C THR A 109 19.00 6.34 -15.94
N PRO A 110 19.49 5.36 -16.73
CA PRO A 110 20.86 4.86 -16.58
C PRO A 110 21.93 5.96 -16.61
N GLU A 111 21.67 7.04 -17.35
CA GLU A 111 22.61 8.14 -17.59
C GLU A 111 22.58 9.20 -16.47
N ASN A 112 21.46 9.38 -15.76
CA ASN A 112 21.28 10.48 -14.81
C ASN A 112 21.12 10.04 -13.33
N ARG A 113 21.05 8.72 -13.06
CA ARG A 113 20.81 8.20 -11.72
C ARG A 113 21.91 8.63 -10.74
N PRO A 114 21.57 9.00 -9.50
CA PRO A 114 22.59 9.34 -8.50
C PRO A 114 23.40 8.09 -8.11
N ALA A 115 24.67 8.25 -7.73
CA ALA A 115 25.53 7.13 -7.33
C ALA A 115 24.95 6.28 -6.18
N ASN A 116 24.13 6.89 -5.31
CA ASN A 116 23.47 6.23 -4.18
C ASN A 116 22.07 5.68 -4.49
N TRP A 117 21.67 5.54 -5.75
CA TRP A 117 20.32 5.11 -6.14
C TRP A 117 19.91 3.78 -5.49
N LYS A 118 20.83 2.80 -5.39
CA LYS A 118 20.57 1.50 -4.73
C LYS A 118 20.29 1.66 -3.23
N GLN A 119 21.02 2.54 -2.55
CA GLN A 119 20.78 2.82 -1.14
C GLN A 119 19.39 3.44 -0.93
N GLN A 120 18.95 4.32 -1.84
CA GLN A 120 17.61 4.89 -1.81
C GLN A 120 16.53 3.85 -2.10
N ALA A 121 16.74 2.96 -3.08
CA ALA A 121 15.85 1.84 -3.38
C ALA A 121 15.70 0.90 -2.18
N ASN A 122 16.81 0.47 -1.57
CA ASN A 122 16.79 -0.38 -0.37
C ASN A 122 16.13 0.30 0.83
N ARG A 123 16.23 1.64 0.94
CA ARG A 123 15.50 2.40 1.96
C ARG A 123 14.00 2.40 1.70
N TRP A 124 13.59 2.58 0.44
CA TRP A 124 12.19 2.47 0.05
C TRP A 124 11.64 1.08 0.35
N ASP A 125 12.36 0.01 -0.03
CA ASP A 125 11.94 -1.37 0.19
C ASP A 125 11.72 -1.66 1.69
N ARG A 126 12.63 -1.21 2.56
CA ARG A 126 12.47 -1.37 4.03
C ARG A 126 11.23 -0.67 4.57
N PHE A 127 10.97 0.57 4.17
CA PHE A 127 9.75 1.27 4.58
C PHE A 127 8.50 0.60 4.01
N HIS A 128 8.59 0.08 2.79
CA HIS A 128 7.49 -0.62 2.14
C HIS A 128 7.15 -1.94 2.85
N TYR A 129 8.13 -2.73 3.27
CA TYR A 129 7.89 -3.92 4.10
C TYR A 129 7.14 -3.59 5.39
N GLY A 130 7.56 -2.55 6.12
CA GLY A 130 6.87 -2.09 7.31
C GLY A 130 5.43 -1.66 7.03
N ARG A 131 5.21 -0.94 5.92
CA ARG A 131 3.88 -0.51 5.48
C ARG A 131 2.99 -1.70 5.11
N VAL A 132 3.54 -2.72 4.43
CA VAL A 132 2.83 -3.96 4.10
C VAL A 132 2.37 -4.69 5.36
N ALA A 133 3.22 -4.78 6.39
CA ALA A 133 2.81 -5.38 7.67
C ALA A 133 1.62 -4.62 8.32
N VAL A 134 1.64 -3.29 8.29
CA VAL A 134 0.55 -2.45 8.81
C VAL A 134 -0.77 -2.68 8.07
N ILE A 135 -0.76 -2.72 6.74
CA ILE A 135 -1.99 -2.92 5.96
C ILE A 135 -2.49 -4.37 6.01
N ILE A 136 -1.61 -5.36 6.18
CA ILE A 136 -2.01 -6.75 6.45
C ILE A 136 -2.72 -6.82 7.81
N ALA A 137 -2.18 -6.18 8.85
CA ALA A 137 -2.85 -6.12 10.15
C ALA A 137 -4.21 -5.44 10.04
N ALA A 138 -4.32 -4.33 9.31
CA ALA A 138 -5.60 -3.66 9.05
C ALA A 138 -6.59 -4.61 8.36
N PHE A 139 -6.14 -5.34 7.34
CA PHE A 139 -6.98 -6.29 6.61
C PHE A 139 -7.44 -7.47 7.49
N VAL A 140 -6.56 -8.02 8.33
CA VAL A 140 -6.92 -9.07 9.30
C VAL A 140 -8.01 -8.59 10.25
N LEU A 141 -7.93 -7.35 10.75
CA LEU A 141 -8.95 -6.78 11.62
C LEU A 141 -10.30 -6.61 10.90
N LEU A 142 -10.31 -6.17 9.64
CA LEU A 142 -11.54 -6.09 8.83
C LEU A 142 -12.13 -7.48 8.58
N ALA A 143 -11.30 -8.47 8.25
CA ALA A 143 -11.75 -9.85 8.08
C ALA A 143 -12.31 -10.45 9.38
N ALA A 144 -11.72 -10.13 10.52
CA ALA A 144 -12.20 -10.56 11.84
C ALA A 144 -13.50 -9.86 12.28
N ALA A 145 -13.73 -8.63 11.82
CA ALA A 145 -14.96 -7.87 12.07
C ALA A 145 -16.10 -8.26 11.12
N LEU A 146 -15.84 -9.08 10.10
CA LEU A 146 -16.85 -9.45 9.12
C LEU A 146 -17.92 -10.34 9.80
N GLY A 147 -19.16 -9.85 9.85
CA GLY A 147 -20.28 -10.57 10.48
C GLY A 147 -20.31 -10.55 12.01
N SER A 148 -19.51 -9.69 12.65
CA SER A 148 -19.57 -9.44 14.11
C SER A 148 -20.69 -8.47 14.48
#